data_AF-X1VU81-F1
#
_entry.id   AF-X1VU81-F1
#
_cell.length_a   1.000
_cell.length_b   1.000
_cell.length_c   1.000
_cell.angle_alpha   90.00
_cell.angle_beta   90.00
_cell.angle_gamma   90.00
#
_symmetry.space_group_name_H-M   'P 1'
#
loop_
_entity.id
_entity.type
_entity.pdbx_description
1 polymer ?
#
loop_
_entity_poly.entity_id
_entity_poly.type
_entity_poly.pdbx_seq_one_letter_code
_entity_poly.pdbx_strand_id
1 'polypeptide(L)' 'MVAKPGLDGHDRGAKIVSRALRDAGFEVIYTGLRRTPEEIVSAAIQEDVNLIG' A
#
# COMPACT_ATOMS: atom_id res chain seq x y z
N MET A 1 0.40 -2.91 -4.49
CA MET A 1 0.79 -2.26 -3.21
C MET A 1 -0.32 -1.33 -2.74
N VAL A 2 -0.52 -1.20 -1.43
CA VAL A 2 -1.42 -0.21 -0.82
C VAL A 2 -0.60 0.75 0.05
N ALA A 3 -0.71 2.05 -0.19
CA ALA A 3 0.10 3.07 0.45
C ALA A 3 -0.71 4.28 0.95
N LYS A 4 -0.16 5.00 1.93
CA LYS A 4 -0.81 6.16 2.55
C LYS A 4 0.14 7.36 2.59
N PRO A 5 0.01 8.30 1.65
CA PRO A 5 0.94 9.41 1.54
C PRO A 5 0.72 10.48 2.63
N GLY A 6 1.80 11.17 3.01
CA GLY A 6 1.75 12.42 3.79
C GLY A 6 1.37 12.23 5.26
N LEU A 7 0.38 12.97 5.75
CA LEU A 7 -0.06 12.91 7.16
C LEU A 7 -1.29 12.00 7.38
N ASP A 8 -1.72 11.29 6.34
CA ASP A 8 -2.94 10.50 6.38
C ASP A 8 -2.85 9.33 7.37
N GLY A 9 -3.63 9.44 8.45
CA GLY A 9 -3.73 8.44 9.50
C GLY A 9 -4.90 7.46 9.34
N HIS A 10 -5.73 7.61 8.29
CA HIS A 10 -6.90 6.75 8.10
C HIS A 10 -6.48 5.37 7.61
N ASP A 11 -6.45 4.40 8.52
CA ASP A 11 -5.86 3.09 8.25
C ASP A 11 -6.90 1.98 8.00
N ARG A 12 -8.09 2.11 8.58
CA ARG A 12 -9.07 1.02 8.62
C ARG A 12 -9.48 0.53 7.23
N GLY A 13 -9.81 1.45 6.32
CA GLY A 13 -10.20 1.11 4.96
C GLY A 13 -9.05 0.44 4.19
N ALA A 14 -7.84 0.99 4.28
CA ALA A 14 -6.65 0.43 3.63
C ALA A 14 -6.37 -1.00 4.09
N LYS A 15 -6.48 -1.27 5.39
CA LYS A 15 -6.33 -2.63 5.95
C LYS A 15 -7.41 -3.61 5.49
N ILE A 16 -8.67 -3.17 5.44
CA ILE A 16 -9.78 -4.02 4.97
C ILE A 16 -9.58 -4.38 3.50
N VAL A 17 -9.28 -3.39 2.65
CA VAL A 17 -9.01 -3.60 1.22
C VAL A 17 -7.80 -4.50 1.03
N SER A 18 -6.71 -4.24 1.76
CA SER A 18 -5.50 -5.07 1.68
C SER A 18 -5.78 -6.53 2.03
N ARG A 19 -6.60 -6.77 3.06
CA ARG A 19 -7.01 -8.14 3.42
C ARG A 19 -7.91 -8.76 2.37
N ALA A 20 -8.92 -8.05 1.88
CA ALA A 20 -9.83 -8.56 0.85
C ALA A 20 -9.10 -8.92 -0.45
N LEU A 21 -8.12 -8.11 -0.87
CA LEU A 21 -7.28 -8.41 -2.02
C LEU A 21 -6.42 -9.65 -1.80
N ARG A 22 -5.84 -9.84 -0.61
CA ARG A 22 -5.11 -11.07 -0.26
C ARG A 22 -6.02 -12.29 -0.26
N ASP A 23 -7.23 -12.18 0.29
CA ASP A 23 -8.22 -13.25 0.27
C ASP A 23 -8.65 -13.61 -1.17
N ALA A 24 -8.59 -12.64 -2.11
CA ALA A 24 -8.81 -12.85 -3.54
C ALA A 24 -7.58 -13.39 -4.30
N GLY A 25 -6.48 -13.69 -3.61
CA GLY A 25 -5.27 -14.31 -4.20
C GLY A 25 -4.20 -13.33 -4.69
N PHE A 26 -4.36 -12.03 -4.43
CA PHE A 26 -3.33 -11.04 -4.77
C PHE A 26 -2.21 -11.04 -3.73
N GLU A 27 -0.97 -10.89 -4.18
CA GLU A 27 0.12 -10.49 -3.31
C GLU A 27 0.01 -8.98 -3.03
N VAL A 28 -0.15 -8.62 -1.76
CA VAL A 28 -0.39 -7.23 -1.35
C VAL A 28 0.60 -6.79 -0.31
N ILE A 29 1.37 -5.77 -0.66
CA ILE A 29 2.29 -5.06 0.24
C ILE A 29 1.57 -3.84 0.80
N TYR A 30 1.51 -3.72 2.13
CA TYR A 30 0.96 -2.55 2.82
C TYR A 30 2.10 -1.74 3.43
N THR A 31 2.30 -0.50 2.97
CA THR A 31 3.47 0.32 3.37
C THR A 31 3.30 1.02 4.72
N GLY A 32 2.11 0.93 5.32
CA GLY A 32 1.77 1.62 6.54
C GLY A 32 1.35 3.07 6.30
N LEU A 33 1.33 3.85 7.39
CA LEU A 33 0.88 5.24 7.38
C LEU A 33 2.03 6.21 7.14
N ARG A 34 1.66 7.38 6.64
CA ARG A 34 2.50 8.58 6.57
C ARG A 34 3.81 8.43 5.80
N ARG A 35 3.72 7.85 4.61
CA ARG A 35 4.85 7.72 3.70
C ARG A 35 4.99 8.93 2.79
N THR A 36 6.20 9.31 2.44
CA THR A 36 6.38 10.31 1.39
C THR A 36 6.12 9.68 0.02
N PRO A 37 5.73 10.46 -1.00
CA PRO A 37 5.62 9.94 -2.37
C PRO A 37 6.90 9.24 -2.85
N GLU A 38 8.08 9.77 -2.48
CA GLU A 38 9.38 9.20 -2.86
C GLU A 38 9.59 7.82 -2.23
N GLU A 39 9.24 7.65 -0.95
CA GLU A 39 9.29 6.35 -0.28
C GLU A 39 8.34 5.34 -0.94
N ILE A 40 7.14 5.78 -1.31
CA ILE A 40 6.14 4.92 -1.97
C ILE A 40 6.65 4.47 -3.34
N VAL A 41 7.18 5.40 -4.15
CA VAL A 41 7.71 5.07 -5.48
C VAL A 41 8.94 4.15 -5.36
N SER A 42 9.84 4.42 -4.41
CA SER A 42 11.01 3.56 -4.19
C SER A 42 10.60 2.14 -3.82
N ALA A 43 9.62 1.98 -2.92
CA ALA A 43 9.08 0.67 -2.56
C ALA A 43 8.39 -0.01 -3.75
N ALA A 44 7.62 0.72 -4.56
CA ALA A 44 6.95 0.16 -5.73
C ALA A 44 7.94 -0.43 -6.75
N ILE A 45 9.08 0.23 -6.95
CA ILE A 45 10.14 -0.21 -7.86
C ILE A 45 10.88 -1.41 -7.28
N GLN A 46 11.25 -1.38 -6.00
CA GLN A 46 11.96 -2.48 -5.34
C GLN A 46 11.15 -3.77 -5.30
N GLU A 47 9.84 -3.63 -5.09
CA GLU A 47 8.90 -4.73 -4.98
C GLU A 47 8.25 -5.10 -6.33
N ASP A 48 8.65 -4.42 -7.42
CA ASP A 48 8.18 -4.63 -8.79
C ASP A 48 6.65 -4.77 -8.92
N VAL A 49 5.91 -3.87 -8.28
CA VAL A 49 4.45 -4.02 -8.19
C VAL A 49 3.74 -3.58 -9.47
N ASN A 50 2.72 -4.34 -9.88
CA ASN A 50 1.94 -3.98 -11.07
C ASN A 50 1.02 -2.78 -10.84
N LEU A 51 0.61 -2.51 -9.59
CA LEU A 51 -0.36 -1.46 -9.23
C LEU A 51 -0.04 -0.84 -7.85
N ILE A 52 -0.30 0.46 -7.71
CA ILE A 52 -0.25 1.22 -6.46
C ILE A 52 -1.65 1.77 -6.18
N GLY A 53 -2.17 1.53 -4.97
CA GLY A 53 -3.45 2.04 -4.49
C GLY A 53 -3.35 2.69 -3.12
#